data_AF-A0A7Y3LNK1-F1
#
_entry.id   AF-A0A7Y3LNK1-F1
#
_cell.length_a   1.000
_cell.length_b   1.000
_cell.length_c   1.000
_cell.angle_alpha   90.00
_cell.angle_beta   90.00
_cell.angle_gamma   90.00
#
_symmetry.space_group_name_H-M   'P 1'
#
loop_
_entity.id
_entity.type
_entity.pdbx_description
1 polymer ?
#
loop_
_entity_poly.entity_id
_entity_poly.type
_entity_poly.pdbx_seq_one_letter_code
_entity_poly.pdbx_strand_id
1 'polypeptide(L)'
;MTTNKTIVAWQQASQDLEIMIHAPFVLKAESKGETIHCIALVEDFGSPNGTVVLGRHTPSKSAQLIAHIQGRFFSLVDEESYSVYSRSLFVATLNDWGWFGARRQPPEWYTGQPWMDPETQV
;
A
#
# COMPACT_ATOMS: atom_id res chain seq x y z
N MET A 1 -4.83 -14.86 -8.23
CA MET A 1 -3.50 -14.52 -8.81
C MET A 1 -3.47 -13.02 -8.89
N THR A 2 -2.53 -12.36 -8.22
CA THR A 2 -2.38 -10.91 -8.27
C THR A 2 -2.17 -10.47 -9.72
N THR A 3 -3.10 -9.67 -10.24
CA THR A 3 -3.11 -9.31 -11.66
C THR A 3 -1.90 -8.43 -11.98
N ASN A 4 -1.15 -8.79 -13.03
CA ASN A 4 0.04 -8.04 -13.49
C ASN A 4 -0.23 -6.52 -13.61
N LYS A 5 -1.44 -6.14 -14.04
CA LYS A 5 -1.87 -4.75 -14.18
C LYS A 5 -1.80 -3.94 -12.88
N THR A 6 -2.25 -4.52 -11.75
CA THR A 6 -2.23 -3.82 -10.46
C THR A 6 -0.79 -3.56 -10.03
N ILE A 7 0.11 -4.53 -10.17
CA ILE A 7 1.55 -4.33 -9.89
C ILE A 7 2.13 -3.20 -10.74
N VAL A 8 1.82 -3.16 -12.04
CA VAL A 8 2.26 -2.09 -12.94
C VAL A 8 1.73 -0.71 -12.51
N ALA A 9 0.47 -0.62 -12.07
CA ALA A 9 -0.08 0.63 -11.57
C ALA A 9 0.64 1.14 -10.31
N TRP A 10 1.01 0.23 -9.39
CA TRP A 10 1.81 0.58 -8.20
C TRP A 10 3.25 0.98 -8.55
N GLN A 11 3.84 0.41 -9.61
CA GLN A 11 5.14 0.86 -10.13
C GLN A 11 5.05 2.26 -10.74
N GLN A 12 4.00 2.55 -11.51
CA GLN A 12 3.73 3.88 -12.06
C GLN A 12 3.54 4.92 -10.94
N ALA A 13 2.78 4.57 -9.90
CA ALA A 13 2.61 5.41 -8.73
C ALA A 13 3.94 5.74 -8.04
N SER A 14 4.85 4.77 -7.93
CA SER A 14 6.20 5.00 -7.37
C SER A 14 6.96 6.09 -8.12
N GLN A 15 6.85 6.10 -9.46
CA GLN A 15 7.54 7.04 -10.33
C GLN A 15 6.88 8.43 -10.29
N ASP A 16 5.56 8.51 -10.45
CA ASP A 16 4.84 9.79 -10.49
C ASP A 16 4.85 10.52 -9.14
N LEU A 17 4.67 9.76 -8.05
CA LEU A 17 4.54 10.32 -6.70
C LEU A 17 5.89 10.48 -6.00
N GLU A 18 6.98 10.01 -6.62
CA GLU A 18 8.35 10.06 -6.11
C GLU A 18 8.51 9.43 -4.71
N ILE A 19 7.80 8.32 -4.47
CA ILE A 19 7.86 7.54 -3.22
C ILE A 19 8.38 6.13 -3.45
N MET A 20 8.94 5.53 -2.40
CA MET A 20 9.51 4.17 -2.49
C MET A 20 8.41 3.11 -2.37
N ILE A 21 8.17 2.41 -3.47
CA ILE A 21 7.25 1.29 -3.56
C ILE A 21 7.98 0.10 -4.17
N HIS A 22 7.98 -1.04 -3.46
CA HIS A 22 8.49 -2.31 -3.98
C HIS A 22 7.33 -3.09 -4.56
N ALA A 23 7.24 -3.18 -5.89
CA ALA A 23 6.19 -3.92 -6.59
C ALA A 23 6.80 -4.72 -7.76
N PRO A 24 6.61 -6.05 -7.83
CA PRO A 24 5.92 -6.91 -6.85
C PRO A 24 6.69 -7.02 -5.53
N PHE A 25 6.00 -7.43 -4.46
CA PHE A 25 6.62 -7.70 -3.16
C PHE A 25 6.34 -9.12 -2.68
N VAL A 26 7.30 -9.73 -1.98
CA VAL A 26 7.15 -11.05 -1.35
C VAL A 26 7.34 -10.91 0.14
N LEU A 27 6.28 -11.12 0.90
CA LEU A 27 6.32 -11.16 2.36
C LEU A 27 6.78 -12.56 2.80
N LYS A 28 7.83 -12.62 3.62
CA LYS A 28 8.43 -13.88 4.10
C LYS A 28 8.21 -14.06 5.59
N ALA A 29 7.74 -15.22 6.02
CA ALA A 29 7.75 -15.62 7.42
C ALA A 29 9.15 -16.10 7.82
N GLU A 30 9.75 -15.51 8.86
CA GLU A 30 11.11 -15.85 9.30
C GLU A 30 11.23 -17.31 9.77
N SER A 31 10.18 -17.86 10.38
CA SER A 31 10.24 -19.15 11.08
C SER A 31 9.78 -20.36 10.27
N LYS A 32 9.15 -20.16 9.10
CA LYS A 32 8.49 -21.27 8.35
C LYS A 32 8.83 -21.34 6.87
N GLY A 33 9.63 -20.43 6.33
CA GLY A 33 9.89 -20.35 4.89
C GLY A 33 8.63 -20.08 4.04
N GLU A 34 7.49 -19.78 4.69
CA GLU A 34 6.26 -19.40 4.00
C GLU A 34 6.45 -18.05 3.33
N THR A 35 6.15 -18.01 2.03
CA THR A 35 6.24 -16.80 1.22
C THR A 35 4.86 -16.44 0.68
N ILE A 36 4.48 -15.18 0.84
CA ILE A 36 3.20 -14.66 0.35
C ILE A 36 3.49 -13.60 -0.70
N HIS A 37 2.92 -13.80 -1.89
CA HIS A 37 3.00 -12.81 -2.96
C HIS A 37 2.02 -11.68 -2.68
N CYS A 38 2.58 -10.48 -2.55
CA CYS A 38 1.85 -9.24 -2.33
C CYS A 38 1.90 -8.39 -3.61
N ILE A 39 0.97 -7.44 -3.72
CA ILE A 39 1.01 -6.45 -4.80
C ILE A 39 2.23 -5.57 -4.63
N ALA A 40 2.40 -4.99 -3.44
CA ALA A 40 3.45 -4.03 -3.16
C ALA A 40 3.79 -3.94 -1.67
N LEU A 41 4.94 -3.33 -1.38
CA LEU A 41 5.27 -2.73 -0.09
C LEU A 41 5.50 -1.22 -0.30
N VAL A 42 4.80 -0.38 0.45
CA VAL A 42 4.96 1.08 0.45
C VAL A 42 5.66 1.49 1.74
N GLU A 43 6.90 2.00 1.65
CA GLU A 43 7.77 2.11 2.84
C GLU A 43 7.35 3.14 3.89
N ASP A 44 6.94 4.33 3.47
CA ASP A 44 6.76 5.47 4.38
C ASP A 44 5.30 5.73 4.78
N PHE A 45 4.40 4.79 4.50
CA PHE A 45 2.97 4.96 4.73
C PHE A 45 2.37 3.86 5.61
N GLY A 46 1.35 4.19 6.40
CA GLY A 46 0.56 3.28 7.24
C GLY A 46 1.26 2.79 8.53
N SER A 47 2.57 2.59 8.51
CA SER A 47 3.37 2.37 9.72
C SER A 47 4.84 2.79 9.50
N PRO A 48 5.65 2.88 10.58
CA PRO A 48 7.09 3.12 10.45
C PRO A 48 7.87 2.07 9.64
N ASN A 49 7.30 0.86 9.49
CA ASN A 49 7.86 -0.21 8.67
C ASN A 49 7.08 -0.37 7.34
N GLY A 50 6.22 0.58 7.00
CA GLY A 50 5.47 0.59 5.76
C GLY A 50 4.22 -0.29 5.72
N THR A 51 3.57 -0.25 4.56
CA THR A 51 2.30 -0.93 4.28
C THR A 51 2.46 -2.03 3.26
N VAL A 52 2.05 -3.24 3.63
CA VAL A 52 1.93 -4.37 2.69
C VAL A 52 0.57 -4.30 1.99
N VAL A 53 0.59 -4.25 0.66
CA VAL A 53 -0.61 -4.17 -0.18
C VAL A 53 -0.96 -5.55 -0.72
N LEU A 54 -2.20 -5.98 -0.48
CA LEU A 54 -2.75 -7.26 -0.92
C LEU A 54 -4.04 -7.02 -1.70
N GLY A 55 -4.35 -7.91 -2.63
CA GLY A 55 -5.64 -7.88 -3.31
C GLY A 55 -6.75 -8.27 -2.34
N ARG A 56 -7.92 -7.61 -2.41
CA ARG A 56 -9.03 -7.82 -1.47
C ARG A 56 -9.53 -9.26 -1.43
N HIS A 57 -9.33 -10.01 -2.52
CA HIS A 57 -9.72 -11.41 -2.64
C HIS A 57 -8.59 -12.39 -2.29
N THR A 58 -7.42 -11.88 -1.91
CA THR A 58 -6.29 -12.73 -1.48
C THR A 58 -6.55 -13.24 -0.06
N PRO A 59 -6.44 -14.55 0.21
CA PRO A 59 -6.50 -15.08 1.56
C PRO A 59 -5.43 -14.40 2.44
N SER A 60 -5.87 -13.58 3.40
CA SER A 60 -4.99 -12.60 4.04
C SER A 60 -4.57 -12.94 5.46
N LYS A 61 -5.15 -13.97 6.13
CA LYS A 61 -4.89 -14.21 7.57
C LYS A 61 -3.41 -14.43 7.90
N SER A 62 -2.72 -15.29 7.16
CA SER A 62 -1.26 -15.49 7.34
C SER A 62 -0.48 -14.21 7.03
N ALA A 63 -0.86 -13.50 5.97
CA ALA A 63 -0.19 -12.27 5.55
C ALA A 63 -0.33 -11.16 6.60
N GLN A 64 -1.53 -11.00 7.18
CA GLN A 64 -1.82 -10.06 8.25
C GLN A 64 -0.99 -10.38 9.49
N LEU A 65 -0.94 -11.65 9.90
CA LEU A 65 -0.14 -12.07 11.05
C LEU A 65 1.35 -11.80 10.83
N ILE A 66 1.89 -12.15 9.65
CA ILE A 66 3.31 -11.95 9.34
C ILE A 66 3.64 -10.45 9.26
N ALA A 67 2.80 -9.65 8.60
CA ALA A 67 2.97 -8.19 8.51
C ALA A 67 2.96 -7.55 9.91
N HIS A 68 2.02 -7.96 10.76
CA HIS A 68 1.93 -7.49 12.15
C HIS A 68 3.18 -7.84 12.97
N ILE A 69 3.67 -9.08 12.90
CA ILE A 69 4.91 -9.51 13.57
C ILE A 69 6.11 -8.66 13.10
N GLN A 70 6.12 -8.25 11.83
CA GLN A 70 7.15 -7.38 11.26
C GLN A 70 6.91 -5.88 11.51
N GLY A 71 5.89 -5.51 12.30
CA GLY A 71 5.54 -4.12 12.59
C GLY A 71 5.00 -3.32 11.39
N ARG A 72 4.56 -4.01 10.34
CA ARG A 72 4.03 -3.40 9.11
C ARG A 72 2.51 -3.24 9.21
N PHE A 73 1.99 -2.17 8.62
CA PHE A 73 0.57 -2.09 8.32
C PHE A 73 0.23 -3.01 7.13
N PHE A 74 -1.05 -3.38 6.99
CA PHE A 74 -1.52 -4.11 5.83
C PHE A 74 -2.77 -3.42 5.28
N SER A 75 -2.91 -3.42 3.95
CA SER A 75 -4.09 -2.89 3.29
C SER A 75 -4.58 -3.83 2.20
N LEU A 76 -5.90 -4.02 2.16
CA LEU A 76 -6.59 -4.79 1.12
C LEU A 76 -7.14 -3.82 0.09
N VAL A 77 -6.69 -3.93 -1.16
CA VAL A 77 -7.14 -3.08 -2.25
C VAL A 77 -7.96 -3.87 -3.26
N ASP A 78 -8.94 -3.19 -3.85
CA ASP A 78 -9.71 -3.75 -4.95
C ASP A 78 -8.86 -3.78 -6.23
N GLU A 79 -8.47 -4.98 -6.68
CA GLU A 79 -7.49 -5.13 -7.76
C GLU A 79 -7.96 -4.52 -9.09
N GLU A 80 -9.28 -4.47 -9.33
CA GLU A 80 -9.87 -3.86 -10.51
C GLU A 80 -9.76 -2.34 -10.47
N SER A 81 -10.15 -1.72 -9.35
CA SER A 81 -10.04 -0.28 -9.12
C SER A 81 -8.59 0.23 -9.19
N TYR A 82 -7.63 -0.62 -8.81
CA TYR A 82 -6.19 -0.31 -8.85
C TYR A 82 -5.47 -0.96 -10.04
N SER A 83 -6.19 -1.44 -11.05
CA SER A 83 -5.58 -2.06 -12.24
C SER A 83 -4.97 -1.05 -13.22
N VAL A 84 -5.34 0.23 -13.10
CA VAL A 84 -4.80 1.35 -13.87
C VAL A 84 -4.41 2.45 -12.88
N TYR A 85 -3.23 3.05 -13.09
CA TYR A 85 -2.81 4.16 -12.25
C TYR A 85 -3.74 5.36 -12.43
N SER A 86 -4.40 5.75 -11.34
CA SER A 86 -5.17 6.97 -11.21
C SER A 86 -4.55 7.78 -10.08
N ARG A 87 -3.88 8.89 -10.42
CA ARG A 87 -3.14 9.69 -9.45
C ARG A 87 -3.99 10.09 -8.25
N SER A 88 -5.23 10.54 -8.48
CA SER A 88 -6.13 10.97 -7.40
C SER A 88 -6.50 9.83 -6.46
N LEU A 89 -6.78 8.64 -6.98
CA LEU A 89 -7.11 7.46 -6.18
C LEU A 89 -5.93 7.05 -5.30
N PHE A 90 -4.73 6.96 -5.87
CA PHE A 90 -3.54 6.57 -5.13
C PHE A 90 -3.18 7.61 -4.06
N VAL A 91 -3.25 8.91 -4.38
CA VAL A 91 -3.02 9.99 -3.41
C VAL A 91 -4.04 9.96 -2.28
N ALA A 92 -5.33 9.76 -2.58
CA ALA A 92 -6.37 9.66 -1.55
C ALA A 92 -6.08 8.51 -0.58
N THR A 93 -5.72 7.34 -1.11
CA THR A 93 -5.38 6.16 -0.30
C THR A 93 -4.11 6.34 0.52
N LEU A 94 -3.09 6.98 -0.03
CA LEU A 94 -1.86 7.25 0.70
C LEU A 94 -2.07 8.31 1.80
N ASN A 95 -2.93 9.31 1.56
CA ASN A 95 -3.33 10.24 2.62
C ASN A 95 -4.08 9.54 3.74
N ASP A 96 -5.00 8.62 3.40
CA ASP A 96 -5.75 7.81 4.38
C ASP A 96 -4.82 6.93 5.24
N TRP A 97 -3.80 6.32 4.63
CA TRP A 97 -2.81 5.53 5.37
C TRP A 97 -1.92 6.37 6.28
N GLY A 98 -1.69 7.63 5.92
CA GLY A 98 -0.85 8.55 6.66
C GLY A 98 0.65 8.31 6.47
N TRP A 99 1.43 9.39 6.62
CA TRP A 99 2.89 9.42 6.48
C TRP A 99 3.60 9.05 7.78
N PHE A 100 4.59 8.15 7.67
CA PHE A 100 5.43 7.66 8.76
C PHE A 100 6.93 7.71 8.43
N GLY A 101 7.32 8.26 7.29
CA GLY A 101 8.70 8.33 6.82
C GLY A 101 9.60 9.22 7.67
N ALA A 102 9.94 8.80 8.89
CA ALA A 102 10.61 9.60 9.93
C ALA A 102 11.98 10.18 9.51
N ARG A 103 12.57 9.66 8.43
CA ARG A 103 13.87 10.10 7.90
C ARG A 103 13.76 11.01 6.68
N ARG A 104 12.54 11.27 6.19
CA ARG A 104 12.25 12.07 4.99
C ARG A 104 11.14 13.07 5.26
N GLN A 105 11.17 14.17 4.52
CA GLN A 105 10.00 15.05 4.47
C GLN A 105 8.89 14.35 3.68
N PRO A 106 7.61 14.52 4.07
CA PRO A 106 6.51 14.06 3.24
C PRO A 106 6.55 14.73 1.86
N PRO A 107 6.11 14.05 0.79
CA PRO A 107 5.98 14.67 -0.54
C PRO A 107 5.05 15.87 -0.52
N GLU A 108 5.27 16.84 -1.41
CA GLU A 108 4.47 18.09 -1.46
C GLU A 108 2.97 17.84 -1.68
N TRP A 109 2.61 16.74 -2.34
CA TRP A 109 1.22 16.36 -2.59
C TRP A 109 0.51 15.77 -1.37
N TYR A 110 1.24 15.37 -0.33
CA TYR A 110 0.68 14.74 0.85
C TYR A 110 0.07 15.80 1.78
N THR A 111 -1.20 15.60 2.14
CA THR A 111 -1.96 16.52 2.99
C THR A 111 -2.31 15.91 4.36
N GLY A 112 -2.25 14.58 4.46
CA GLY A 112 -2.69 13.83 5.65
C GLY A 112 -4.19 13.94 5.94
N GLN A 113 -4.97 14.48 5.00
CA GLN A 113 -6.42 14.53 5.11
C GLN A 113 -6.99 13.20 4.58
N PRO A 114 -7.75 12.44 5.39
CA PRO A 114 -8.41 11.24 4.90
C PRO A 114 -9.40 11.60 3.78
N TRP A 115 -9.76 10.61 2.97
CA TRP A 115 -10.79 10.82 1.95
C TRP A 115 -12.10 11.20 2.63
N MET A 116 -12.55 12.45 2.43
CA MET A 116 -13.86 12.91 2.87
C MET A 116 -14.84 12.70 1.72
N ASP A 117 -15.90 11.94 1.99
CA ASP A 117 -17.02 11.80 1.07
C ASP A 117 -17.66 13.19 0.89
N PRO A 118 -17.81 13.71 -0.34
CA PRO A 118 -18.38 15.05 -0.58
C PRO A 118 -19.82 15.21 -0.05
N GLU A 119 -20.52 14.13 0.30
CA GLU A 119 -21.86 14.19 0.91
C GLU A 119 -21.85 14.51 2.41
N THR A 120 -20.69 14.59 3.07
CA THR A 120 -20.59 14.90 4.51
C THR A 120 -20.48 16.40 4.80
N GLN A 121 -20.61 17.25 3.79
CA GLN A 121 -20.76 18.70 3.96
C GLN A 121 -22.25 19.07 4.09
N VAL A 122 -22.81 18.89 5.28
CA VAL A 122 -24.11 19.46 5.70
C VAL A 122 -24.00 20.08 7.08
#